data_AF-A0A922CXI4-F1
#
_entry.id   AF-A0A922CXI4-F1
#
_cell.length_a   1.000
_cell.length_b   1.000
_cell.length_c   1.000
_cell.angle_alpha   90.00
_cell.angle_beta   90.00
_cell.angle_gamma   90.00
#
_symmetry.space_group_name_H-M   'P 1'
#
loop_
_entity.id
_entity.type
_entity.pdbx_description
1 polymer ?
#
loop_
_entity_poly.entity_id
_entity_poly.type
_entity_poly.pdbx_seq_one_letter_code
_entity_poly.pdbx_strand_id
1 'polypeptide(L)'
;MRDALGMSKIASYYIKTIFFWEIMKRNDKKFWATDPATLFKLMVQKVHSAIVDKNIPYFWNKSNNLIGHVDDNVLNNYETKLAPLLKILEQPANYRLVAKYLLSPQEYKEYNTRYLHL
;
A
#
# COMPACT_ATOMS: atom_id res chain seq x y z
N MET A 1 2.54 5.60 -4.23
CA MET A 1 2.89 4.86 -2.99
C MET A 1 4.11 3.95 -3.17
N ARG A 2 4.02 2.80 -3.86
CA ARG A 2 5.15 1.85 -3.97
C ARG A 2 6.46 2.53 -4.39
N ASP A 3 6.41 3.30 -5.47
CA ASP A 3 7.58 3.98 -6.03
C ASP A 3 8.08 5.09 -5.10
N ALA A 4 7.16 5.91 -4.57
CA ALA A 4 7.48 6.95 -3.59
C ALA A 4 8.16 6.40 -2.32
N LEU A 5 7.87 5.15 -1.93
CA LEU A 5 8.49 4.47 -0.79
C LEU A 5 9.70 3.62 -1.18
N GLY A 6 10.08 3.58 -2.46
CA GLY A 6 11.22 2.79 -2.95
C GLY A 6 11.06 1.29 -2.70
N MET A 7 9.83 0.76 -2.80
CA MET A 7 9.56 -0.67 -2.60
C MET A 7 9.77 -1.48 -3.89
N SER A 8 10.97 -1.39 -4.46
CA SER A 8 11.29 -1.91 -5.80
C SER A 8 11.22 -3.43 -5.96
N LYS A 9 11.31 -4.21 -4.86
CA LYS A 9 11.12 -5.67 -4.90
C LYS A 9 9.66 -6.09 -4.96
N ILE A 10 8.72 -5.15 -4.81
CA ILE A 10 7.29 -5.40 -5.01
C ILE A 10 6.91 -4.97 -6.43
N ALA A 11 6.85 -5.90 -7.37
CA ALA A 11 6.40 -5.58 -8.73
C ALA A 11 4.95 -5.06 -8.73
N SER A 12 4.57 -4.22 -9.71
CA SER A 12 3.19 -3.69 -9.80
C SER A 12 2.15 -4.82 -9.85
N TYR A 13 2.55 -5.94 -10.47
CA TYR A 13 1.75 -7.14 -10.56
C TYR A 13 1.44 -7.80 -9.20
N TYR A 14 2.33 -7.66 -8.21
CA TYR A 14 2.13 -8.25 -6.87
C TYR A 14 1.03 -7.49 -6.14
N ILE A 15 0.99 -6.16 -6.29
CA ILE A 15 -0.11 -5.32 -5.78
C ILE A 15 -1.42 -5.70 -6.48
N LYS A 16 -1.43 -5.85 -7.81
CA LYS A 16 -2.61 -6.32 -8.56
C LYS A 16 -3.10 -7.69 -8.06
N THR A 17 -2.18 -8.60 -7.72
CA THR A 17 -2.52 -9.92 -7.17
C THR A 17 -3.26 -9.81 -5.84
N ILE A 18 -2.87 -8.88 -4.96
CA ILE A 18 -3.59 -8.61 -3.70
C ILE A 18 -5.02 -8.10 -3.99
N PHE A 19 -5.20 -7.22 -4.99
CA PHE A 19 -6.54 -6.79 -5.43
C PHE A 19 -7.40 -7.97 -5.90
N PHE A 20 -6.85 -8.86 -6.72
CA PHE A 20 -7.59 -10.04 -7.19
C PHE A 20 -8.05 -10.93 -6.04
N TRP A 21 -7.21 -11.14 -5.02
CA TRP A 21 -7.61 -11.89 -3.83
C TRP A 21 -8.71 -11.20 -3.03
N GLU A 22 -8.64 -9.89 -2.83
CA GLU A 22 -9.70 -9.16 -2.14
C GLU A 22 -11.02 -9.17 -2.93
N ILE A 23 -10.98 -9.09 -4.27
CA ILE A 23 -12.17 -9.20 -5.14
C ILE A 23 -12.81 -10.59 -4.98
N MET A 24 -12.02 -11.66 -5.01
CA MET A 24 -12.53 -13.02 -4.81
C MET A 24 -13.10 -13.23 -3.40
N LYS A 25 -12.53 -12.57 -2.38
CA LYS A 25 -13.01 -12.63 -1.00
C LYS A 25 -14.28 -11.80 -0.80
N ARG A 26 -14.41 -10.67 -1.49
CA ARG A 26 -15.50 -9.70 -1.36
C ARG A 26 -16.28 -9.63 -2.68
N ASN A 27 -17.18 -10.59 -2.87
CA ASN A 27 -18.09 -10.62 -4.02
C ASN A 27 -19.28 -9.65 -3.84
N ASP A 28 -19.00 -8.41 -3.45
CA ASP A 28 -19.99 -7.34 -3.31
C ASP A 28 -19.60 -6.15 -4.19
N LYS A 29 -20.37 -5.92 -5.26
CA LYS A 29 -20.14 -4.81 -6.17
C LYS A 29 -20.31 -3.45 -5.49
N LYS A 30 -21.18 -3.33 -4.48
CA LYS A 30 -21.41 -2.07 -3.76
C LYS A 30 -20.19 -1.68 -2.94
N PHE A 31 -19.51 -2.66 -2.35
CA PHE A 31 -18.24 -2.44 -1.65
C PHE A 31 -17.19 -1.77 -2.57
N TRP A 32 -17.03 -2.27 -3.79
CA TRP A 32 -16.07 -1.71 -4.76
C TRP A 32 -16.50 -0.37 -5.38
N ALA A 33 -17.74 0.06 -5.13
CA ALA A 33 -18.27 1.36 -5.51
C ALA A 33 -18.15 2.41 -4.37
N THR A 34 -17.55 2.06 -3.23
CA THR A 34 -17.26 3.03 -2.16
C THR A 34 -16.19 4.04 -2.60
N ASP A 35 -16.00 5.09 -1.80
CA ASP A 35 -15.04 6.13 -2.12
C ASP A 35 -13.59 5.59 -2.28
N PRO A 36 -12.79 6.18 -3.19
CA PRO A 36 -11.44 5.72 -3.43
C PRO A 36 -10.51 5.78 -2.21
N ALA A 37 -10.76 6.67 -1.25
CA ALA A 37 -9.90 6.80 -0.07
C ALA A 37 -10.09 5.60 0.89
N THR A 38 -11.34 5.16 1.08
CA THR A 38 -11.67 3.93 1.82
C THR A 38 -11.04 2.70 1.17
N LEU A 39 -11.15 2.57 -0.16
CA LEU A 39 -10.51 1.47 -0.90
C LEU A 39 -8.98 1.54 -0.79
N PHE A 40 -8.40 2.73 -0.95
CA PHE A 40 -6.96 2.94 -0.81
C PHE A 40 -6.47 2.50 0.56
N LYS A 41 -7.13 2.96 1.64
CA LYS A 41 -6.81 2.56 3.02
C LYS A 41 -6.82 1.05 3.19
N LEU A 42 -7.89 0.38 2.78
CA LEU A 42 -7.98 -1.08 2.85
C LEU A 42 -6.81 -1.73 2.11
N MET A 43 -6.52 -1.30 0.89
CA MET A 43 -5.51 -1.97 0.07
C MET A 43 -4.09 -1.72 0.56
N VAL A 44 -3.81 -0.56 1.18
CA VAL A 44 -2.54 -0.34 1.90
C VAL A 44 -2.41 -1.28 3.10
N GLN A 45 -3.48 -1.47 3.89
CA GLN A 45 -3.49 -2.44 4.99
C GLN A 45 -3.22 -3.87 4.48
N LYS A 46 -3.77 -4.23 3.32
CA LYS A 46 -3.56 -5.55 2.72
C LYS A 46 -2.14 -5.76 2.21
N VAL A 47 -1.55 -4.74 1.60
CA VAL A 47 -0.12 -4.76 1.20
C VAL A 47 0.76 -4.91 2.44
N HIS A 48 0.52 -4.13 3.49
CA HIS A 48 1.27 -4.25 4.75
C HIS A 48 1.16 -5.64 5.36
N SER A 49 -0.06 -6.18 5.48
CA SER A 49 -0.28 -7.52 6.05
C SER A 49 0.46 -8.59 5.25
N ALA A 50 0.39 -8.54 3.92
CA ALA A 50 1.10 -9.50 3.07
C ALA A 50 2.63 -9.43 3.21
N ILE A 51 3.18 -8.24 3.49
CA ILE A 51 4.62 -8.05 3.75
C ILE A 51 5.00 -8.63 5.12
N VAL A 52 4.20 -8.35 6.17
CA VAL A 52 4.40 -8.91 7.52
C VAL A 52 4.31 -10.44 7.52
N ASP A 53 3.31 -10.98 6.81
CA ASP A 53 3.10 -12.41 6.63
C ASP A 53 4.14 -13.03 5.67
N LYS A 54 4.97 -12.20 5.02
CA LYS A 54 5.95 -12.56 4.00
C LYS A 54 5.37 -13.42 2.89
N ASN A 55 4.10 -13.19 2.56
CA ASN A 55 3.35 -14.03 1.64
C ASN A 55 2.39 -13.23 0.75
N ILE A 56 2.63 -13.31 -0.56
CA ILE A 56 1.66 -12.94 -1.59
C ILE A 56 1.45 -14.18 -2.46
N PRO A 57 0.40 -14.99 -2.20
CA PRO A 57 0.14 -16.15 -3.04
C PRO A 57 -0.20 -15.68 -4.46
N TYR A 58 0.42 -16.27 -5.46
CA TYR A 58 0.15 -15.98 -6.86
C TYR A 58 -1.28 -16.36 -7.20
N PHE A 59 -2.01 -15.45 -7.88
CA PHE A 59 -3.44 -15.61 -8.12
C PHE A 59 -3.81 -16.92 -8.83
N TRP A 60 -3.03 -17.28 -9.85
CA TRP A 60 -3.29 -18.45 -10.69
C TRP A 60 -2.72 -19.75 -10.12
N ASN A 61 -1.77 -19.68 -9.19
CA ASN A 61 -1.26 -20.84 -8.47
C ASN A 61 -0.87 -20.44 -7.03
N LYS A 62 -1.76 -20.74 -6.07
CA LYS A 62 -1.62 -20.36 -4.66
C LYS A 62 -0.37 -20.93 -3.98
N SER A 63 0.23 -22.00 -4.50
CA SER A 63 1.46 -22.56 -3.93
C SER A 63 2.70 -21.72 -4.23
N ASN A 64 2.62 -20.79 -5.17
CA ASN A 64 3.73 -19.90 -5.50
C ASN A 64 3.61 -18.57 -4.73
N ASN A 65 4.56 -18.29 -3.84
CA ASN A 65 4.64 -17.02 -3.12
C ASN A 65 5.46 -16.00 -3.93
N LEU A 66 4.80 -14.94 -4.41
CA LEU A 66 5.42 -13.92 -5.26
C LEU A 66 6.55 -13.14 -4.59
N ILE A 67 6.60 -13.10 -3.24
CA ILE A 67 7.65 -12.42 -2.48
C ILE A 67 8.50 -13.38 -1.66
N GLY A 68 8.34 -14.70 -1.82
CA GLY A 68 9.07 -15.71 -1.04
C GLY A 68 10.59 -15.73 -1.28
N HIS A 69 11.06 -15.03 -2.31
CA HIS A 69 12.47 -14.87 -2.64
C HIS A 69 13.07 -13.55 -2.13
N VAL A 70 12.26 -12.67 -1.54
CA VAL A 70 12.71 -11.35 -1.06
C VAL A 70 13.30 -11.51 0.34
N ASP A 71 14.48 -10.93 0.55
CA ASP A 71 15.17 -10.96 1.84
C ASP A 71 14.32 -10.33 2.97
N ASP A 72 14.37 -10.95 4.14
CA ASP A 72 13.62 -10.53 5.32
C ASP A 72 13.93 -9.09 5.74
N ASN A 73 15.18 -8.64 5.65
CA ASN A 73 15.53 -7.26 6.01
C ASN A 73 14.91 -6.26 5.03
N VAL A 74 14.78 -6.65 3.75
CA VAL A 74 14.10 -5.82 2.75
C VAL A 74 12.61 -5.73 3.07
N LEU A 75 11.96 -6.84 3.44
CA LEU A 75 10.55 -6.85 3.82
C LEU A 75 10.30 -6.05 5.11
N ASN A 76 11.14 -6.20 6.13
CA ASN A 76 11.06 -5.44 7.39
C ASN A 76 11.24 -3.92 7.16
N ASN A 77 12.12 -3.53 6.23
CA ASN A 77 12.26 -2.13 5.83
C ASN A 77 10.97 -1.61 5.15
N TYR A 78 10.33 -2.41 4.30
CA TYR A 78 9.06 -2.03 3.66
C TYR A 78 7.92 -1.90 4.68
N GLU A 79 7.84 -2.82 5.64
CA GLU A 79 6.91 -2.73 6.77
C GLU A 79 7.09 -1.41 7.53
N THR A 80 8.34 -1.09 7.91
CA THR A 80 8.69 0.14 8.64
C THR A 80 8.29 1.40 7.88
N LYS A 81 8.33 1.38 6.55
CA LYS A 81 7.88 2.49 5.68
C LYS A 81 6.36 2.63 5.61
N LEU A 82 5.63 1.51 5.64
CA LEU A 82 4.18 1.48 5.53
C LEU A 82 3.46 1.73 6.86
N ALA A 83 4.03 1.30 8.00
CA ALA A 83 3.40 1.43 9.30
C ALA A 83 3.02 2.90 9.66
N PRO A 84 3.86 3.92 9.42
CA PRO A 84 3.48 5.32 9.63
C PRO A 84 2.33 5.78 8.72
N LEU A 85 2.32 5.35 7.46
CA LEU A 85 1.22 5.66 6.53
C LEU A 85 -0.10 5.08 7.04
N LEU A 86 -0.10 3.84 7.51
CA LEU A 86 -1.29 3.23 8.11
C LEU A 86 -1.80 4.01 9.31
N LYS A 87 -0.91 4.43 10.21
CA LYS A 87 -1.28 5.27 11.37
C LYS A 87 -1.97 6.57 10.94
N ILE A 88 -1.48 7.21 9.87
CA ILE A 88 -2.11 8.43 9.32
C ILE A 88 -3.49 8.12 8.71
N LEU A 89 -3.62 7.00 7.98
CA LEU A 89 -4.89 6.59 7.36
C LEU A 89 -5.97 6.20 8.39
N GLU A 90 -5.59 5.87 9.63
CA GLU A 90 -6.52 5.70 10.74
C GLU A 90 -7.01 7.02 11.35
N GLN A 91 -6.40 8.16 10.98
CA GLN A 91 -6.68 9.48 11.56
C GLN A 91 -7.24 10.43 10.50
N PRO A 92 -8.57 10.57 10.37
CA PRO A 92 -9.19 11.41 9.34
C PRO A 92 -8.69 12.86 9.31
N ALA A 93 -8.37 13.43 10.48
CA ALA A 93 -7.84 14.79 10.60
C ALA A 93 -6.48 14.99 9.90
N ASN A 94 -5.71 13.91 9.74
CA ASN A 94 -4.34 13.94 9.23
C ASN A 94 -4.22 13.52 7.76
N TYR A 95 -5.33 13.45 7.02
CA TYR A 95 -5.37 12.95 5.64
C TYR A 95 -4.37 13.67 4.71
N ARG A 96 -4.08 14.96 4.93
CA ARG A 96 -3.13 15.72 4.11
C ARG A 96 -1.69 15.21 4.25
N LEU A 97 -1.33 14.60 5.38
CA LEU A 97 -0.01 14.02 5.61
C LEU A 97 0.25 12.78 4.73
N VAL A 98 -0.81 12.16 4.18
CA VAL A 98 -0.69 11.04 3.22
C VAL A 98 0.12 11.45 1.99
N ALA A 99 0.07 12.75 1.60
CA ALA A 99 0.80 13.27 0.45
C ALA A 99 2.31 12.95 0.50
N LYS A 100 2.92 12.93 1.70
CA LYS A 100 4.33 12.58 1.91
C LYS A 100 4.69 11.17 1.42
N TYR A 101 3.71 10.27 1.36
CA TYR A 101 3.89 8.86 0.99
C TYR A 101 3.46 8.57 -0.46
N LEU A 102 2.85 9.55 -1.12
CA LEU A 102 2.34 9.42 -2.49
C LEU A 102 3.16 10.21 -3.50
N LEU A 103 3.68 11.37 -3.08
CA LEU A 103 4.41 12.31 -3.91
C LEU A 103 5.92 12.06 -3.85
N SER A 104 6.61 12.40 -4.92
CA SER A 104 8.07 12.55 -4.91
C SER A 104 8.50 13.69 -3.97
N PRO A 105 9.78 13.77 -3.57
CA PRO A 105 10.26 14.86 -2.72
C PRO A 105 9.99 16.26 -3.30
N GLN A 106 10.12 16.41 -4.62
CA GLN A 106 9.87 17.67 -5.31
C GLN A 106 8.38 18.03 -5.30
N GLU A 107 7.51 17.10 -5.68
CA GLU A 107 6.05 17.31 -5.65
C GLU A 107 5.55 17.58 -4.22
N TYR A 108 6.12 16.91 -3.22
CA TYR A 108 5.77 17.14 -1.82
C TYR A 108 6.18 18.54 -1.35
N LYS A 109 7.35 19.04 -1.75
CA LYS A 109 7.80 20.41 -1.45
C LYS A 109 6.84 21.45 -2.03
N GLU A 110 6.38 21.23 -3.26
CA GLU A 110 5.41 22.10 -3.92
C GLU A 110 4.04 22.05 -3.25
N TYR A 111 3.57 20.84 -2.91
CA TYR A 111 2.33 20.63 -2.16
C TYR A 111 2.39 21.32 -0.80
N ASN A 112 3.49 21.18 -0.08
CA ASN A 112 3.67 21.75 1.24
C ASN A 112 3.62 23.29 1.21
N THR A 113 4.34 23.90 0.27
CA THR A 113 4.35 25.35 0.05
C THR A 113 2.96 25.90 -0.26
N ARG A 114 2.14 25.16 -1.00
CA ARG A 114 0.82 25.62 -1.46
C ARG A 114 -0.33 25.34 -0.48
N TYR A 115 -0.25 24.29 0.34
CA TYR A 115 -1.44 23.79 1.05
C TYR A 115 -1.24 23.47 2.54
N LEU A 116 -0.02 23.17 2.97
CA LEU A 116 0.25 22.73 4.34
C LEU A 116 0.94 23.82 5.16
N HIS A 117 1.82 24.61 4.54
CA HIS A 117 2.66 25.63 5.20
C HIS A 117 3.39 25.10 6.45
N LEU A 118 3.75 23.81 6.45
CA LEU A 118 4.51 23.15 7.51
C LEU A 118 6.02 23.28 7.30
#